data_AF-A0A7S1R1P4-F1
#
_entry.id   AF-A0A7S1R1P4-F1
#
_cell.length_a   1.000
_cell.length_b   1.000
_cell.length_c   1.000
_cell.angle_alpha   90.00
_cell.angle_beta   90.00
_cell.angle_gamma   90.00
#
_symmetry.space_group_name_H-M   'P 1'
#
loop_
_entity.id
_entity.type
_entity.pdbx_description
1 polymer ?
#
loop_
_entity_poly.entity_id
_entity_poly.type
_entity_poly.pdbx_seq_one_letter_code
_entity_poly.pdbx_strand_id
1 'polypeptide(L)'
;AGVREVAVRALARVAETGDQEAIGAAIDTLKDRDWRVRAAAAKALAQISKSGDQQCLVALAAALNDRYDGPTEAAVEAIARIADDGDELSIAALGEFLKRPNRTCVRAAAKRALARLSGG
;
A
#
# COMPACT_ATOMS: atom_id res chain seq x y z
N ALA A 1 -9.36 -17.25 5.05
CA ALA A 1 -8.09 -16.56 5.29
C ALA A 1 -6.96 -17.13 4.42
N GLY A 2 -6.44 -18.32 4.74
CA GLY A 2 -5.16 -18.81 4.19
C GLY A 2 -5.08 -18.96 2.66
N VAL A 3 -6.10 -19.53 2.00
CA VAL A 3 -6.04 -19.78 0.55
C VAL A 3 -5.95 -18.48 -0.26
N ARG A 4 -6.70 -17.44 0.12
CA ARG A 4 -6.69 -16.13 -0.57
C ARG A 4 -5.39 -15.38 -0.34
N GLU A 5 -4.87 -15.40 0.89
CA GLU A 5 -3.55 -14.82 1.20
C GLU A 5 -2.45 -15.46 0.37
N VAL A 6 -2.44 -16.80 0.27
CA VAL A 6 -1.46 -17.55 -0.51
C VAL A 6 -1.61 -17.28 -2.01
N ALA A 7 -2.84 -17.22 -2.52
CA ALA A 7 -3.10 -16.91 -3.92
C ALA A 7 -2.54 -15.53 -4.32
N VAL A 8 -2.73 -14.51 -3.48
CA VAL A 8 -2.23 -13.15 -3.73
C VAL A 8 -0.71 -13.09 -3.69
N ARG A 9 -0.08 -13.85 -2.77
CA ARG A 9 1.38 -13.98 -2.75
C ARG A 9 1.93 -14.73 -3.96
N ALA A 10 1.21 -15.75 -4.43
CA ALA A 10 1.60 -16.49 -5.61
C ALA A 10 1.49 -15.58 -6.84
N LEU A 11 0.40 -14.82 -6.97
CA LEU A 11 0.21 -13.81 -8.01
C LEU A 11 1.39 -12.83 -8.06
N ALA A 12 1.79 -12.28 -6.91
CA ALA A 12 2.91 -11.34 -6.83
C ALA A 12 4.26 -11.91 -7.27
N ARG A 13 4.43 -13.25 -7.23
CA ARG A 13 5.67 -13.93 -7.64
C ARG A 13 5.71 -14.27 -9.12
N VAL A 14 4.54 -14.44 -9.75
CA VAL A 14 4.43 -14.86 -11.16
C VAL A 14 4.12 -13.70 -12.09
N ALA A 15 3.49 -12.64 -11.57
CA ALA A 15 3.19 -11.45 -12.33
C ALA A 15 4.45 -10.64 -12.66
N GLU A 16 4.49 -10.09 -13.86
CA GLU A 16 5.53 -9.16 -14.28
C GLU A 16 5.29 -7.76 -13.70
N THR A 17 6.36 -6.97 -13.56
CA THR A 17 6.21 -5.58 -13.14
C THR A 17 5.41 -4.77 -14.16
N GLY A 18 4.29 -4.21 -13.73
CA GLY A 18 3.34 -3.45 -14.54
C GLY A 18 2.20 -4.27 -15.13
N ASP A 19 2.08 -5.55 -14.79
CA ASP A 19 0.95 -6.39 -15.17
C ASP A 19 -0.37 -5.81 -14.62
N GLN A 20 -1.16 -5.24 -15.52
CA GLN A 20 -2.39 -4.54 -15.17
C GLN A 20 -3.48 -5.48 -14.64
N GLU A 21 -3.51 -6.75 -15.07
CA GLU A 21 -4.48 -7.71 -14.56
C GLU A 21 -4.13 -8.12 -13.13
N ALA A 22 -2.85 -8.39 -12.87
CA ALA A 22 -2.36 -8.71 -11.54
C ALA A 22 -2.51 -7.52 -10.58
N ILE A 23 -2.22 -6.30 -11.04
CA ILE A 23 -2.43 -5.05 -10.30
C ILE A 23 -3.91 -4.87 -9.96
N GLY A 24 -4.81 -5.02 -10.94
CA GLY A 24 -6.25 -4.92 -10.73
C GLY A 24 -6.76 -5.91 -9.68
N ALA A 25 -6.36 -7.18 -9.79
CA ALA A 25 -6.71 -8.22 -8.83
C ALA A 25 -6.19 -7.92 -7.41
N ALA A 26 -4.96 -7.42 -7.29
CA ALA A 26 -4.41 -7.03 -6.00
C ALA A 26 -5.12 -5.80 -5.40
N ILE A 27 -5.50 -4.81 -6.22
CA ILE A 27 -6.29 -3.64 -5.79
C ILE A 27 -7.64 -4.08 -5.22
N ASP A 28 -8.35 -4.98 -5.90
CA ASP A 28 -9.65 -5.46 -5.39
C ASP A 28 -9.49 -6.24 -4.09
N THR A 29 -8.38 -6.94 -3.94
CA THR A 29 -8.04 -7.68 -2.71
C THR A 29 -7.76 -6.75 -1.52
N LEU A 30 -7.39 -5.48 -1.74
CA LEU A 30 -7.28 -4.50 -0.65
C LEU A 30 -8.59 -4.29 0.11
N LYS A 31 -9.73 -4.66 -0.47
CA LYS A 31 -11.07 -4.56 0.15
C LYS A 31 -11.49 -5.83 0.91
N ASP A 32 -10.63 -6.85 0.99
CA ASP A 32 -10.98 -8.09 1.68
C ASP A 32 -11.22 -7.86 3.18
N ARG A 33 -12.16 -8.60 3.76
CA ARG A 33 -12.52 -8.50 5.19
C ARG A 33 -11.37 -8.92 6.11
N ASP A 34 -10.49 -9.81 5.66
CA ASP A 34 -9.35 -10.30 6.42
C ASP A 34 -8.13 -9.41 6.24
N TRP A 35 -7.63 -8.86 7.36
CA TRP A 35 -6.48 -7.95 7.36
C TRP A 35 -5.19 -8.61 6.83
N ARG A 36 -5.03 -9.93 6.97
CA ARG A 36 -3.85 -10.64 6.43
C ARG A 36 -3.87 -10.68 4.92
N VAL A 37 -5.05 -10.84 4.32
CA VAL A 37 -5.25 -10.82 2.87
C VAL A 37 -5.03 -9.40 2.34
N ARG A 38 -5.55 -8.37 3.00
CA ARG A 38 -5.25 -6.97 2.67
C ARG A 38 -3.75 -6.67 2.72
N ALA A 39 -3.04 -7.23 3.71
CA ALA A 39 -1.60 -7.01 3.87
C ALA A 39 -0.81 -7.68 2.74
N ALA A 40 -1.22 -8.90 2.35
CA ALA A 40 -0.64 -9.58 1.20
C ALA A 40 -0.87 -8.80 -0.10
N ALA A 41 -2.05 -8.21 -0.28
CA ALA A 41 -2.38 -7.38 -1.44
C ALA A 41 -1.50 -6.11 -1.52
N ALA A 42 -1.35 -5.37 -0.42
CA ALA A 42 -0.48 -4.19 -0.39
C ALA A 42 0.98 -4.54 -0.72
N LYS A 43 1.48 -5.68 -0.18
CA LYS A 43 2.82 -6.18 -0.50
C LYS A 43 2.96 -6.62 -1.95
N ALA A 44 1.93 -7.25 -2.51
CA ALA A 44 1.90 -7.63 -3.91
C ALA A 44 2.01 -6.40 -4.81
N LEU A 45 1.21 -5.36 -4.56
CA LEU A 45 1.28 -4.09 -5.29
C LEU A 45 2.68 -3.47 -5.21
N ALA A 46 3.31 -3.45 -4.03
CA ALA A 46 4.68 -2.95 -3.90
C ALA A 46 5.74 -3.70 -4.74
N GLN A 47 5.44 -4.92 -5.18
CA GLN A 47 6.33 -5.76 -6.00
C GLN A 47 6.01 -5.66 -7.49
N ILE A 48 4.72 -5.64 -7.84
CA ILE A 48 4.25 -5.74 -9.23
C ILE A 48 3.95 -4.36 -9.84
N SER A 49 3.79 -3.30 -9.06
CA SER A 49 3.55 -1.95 -9.57
C SER A 49 4.84 -1.30 -10.09
N LYS A 50 4.70 -0.42 -11.09
CA LYS A 50 5.79 0.45 -11.54
C LYS A 50 5.96 1.63 -10.58
N SER A 51 7.14 2.24 -10.56
CA SER A 51 7.33 3.54 -9.91
C SER A 51 6.36 4.56 -10.52
N GLY A 52 5.77 5.40 -9.69
CA GLY A 52 4.80 6.42 -10.09
C GLY A 52 3.43 5.88 -10.49
N ASP A 53 3.10 4.61 -10.21
CA ASP A 53 1.81 4.02 -10.57
C ASP A 53 0.66 4.64 -9.75
N GLN A 54 0.03 5.67 -10.33
CA GLN A 54 -1.03 6.44 -9.70
C GLN A 54 -2.26 5.61 -9.34
N GLN A 55 -2.59 4.59 -10.13
CA GLN A 55 -3.73 3.73 -9.82
C GLN A 55 -3.47 2.95 -8.52
N CYS A 56 -2.25 2.44 -8.36
CA CYS A 56 -1.83 1.74 -7.16
C CYS A 56 -1.76 2.69 -5.95
N LEU A 57 -1.21 3.90 -6.12
CA LEU A 57 -1.11 4.89 -5.05
C LEU A 57 -2.48 5.32 -4.53
N VAL A 58 -3.44 5.59 -5.42
CA VAL A 58 -4.82 5.95 -5.02
C VAL A 58 -5.49 4.80 -4.25
N ALA A 59 -5.33 3.56 -4.71
CA ALA A 59 -5.91 2.40 -4.05
C ALA A 59 -5.31 2.16 -2.65
N LEU A 60 -3.98 2.29 -2.52
CA LEU A 60 -3.29 2.16 -1.24
C LEU A 60 -3.64 3.31 -0.28
N ALA A 61 -3.76 4.53 -0.78
CA ALA A 61 -4.19 5.68 0.02
C ALA A 61 -5.63 5.52 0.54
N ALA A 62 -6.53 4.98 -0.28
CA ALA A 62 -7.87 4.62 0.16
C ALA A 62 -7.84 3.55 1.26
N ALA A 63 -6.97 2.55 1.13
CA ALA A 63 -6.79 1.49 2.13
C ALA A 63 -6.22 2.01 3.47
N LEU A 64 -5.42 3.09 3.47
CA LEU A 64 -4.98 3.76 4.71
C LEU A 64 -6.13 4.44 5.48
N ASN A 65 -7.17 4.86 4.76
CA ASN A 65 -8.33 5.54 5.33
C ASN A 65 -9.45 4.58 5.75
N ASP A 66 -9.33 3.29 5.44
CA ASP A 66 -10.34 2.30 5.83
C ASP A 66 -10.35 2.08 7.35
N ARG A 67 -11.57 1.87 7.88
CA ARG A 67 -11.97 1.95 9.28
C ARG A 67 -11.57 0.72 10.08
N TYR A 68 -11.04 -0.31 9.41
CA TYR A 68 -10.59 -1.55 10.03
C TYR A 68 -9.11 -1.43 10.43
N ASP A 69 -8.77 -1.81 11.66
CA ASP A 69 -7.45 -1.67 12.29
C ASP A 69 -6.32 -2.57 11.70
N GLY A 70 -6.20 -2.64 10.38
CA GLY A 70 -5.03 -3.19 9.67
C GLY A 70 -5.22 -3.21 8.14
N PRO A 71 -4.17 -3.27 7.30
CA PRO A 71 -2.74 -3.32 7.58
C PRO A 71 -2.06 -2.02 7.14
N THR A 72 -2.01 -1.06 8.05
CA THR A 72 -1.48 0.28 7.76
C THR A 72 0.00 0.30 7.44
N GLU A 73 0.80 -0.62 7.96
CA GLU A 73 2.24 -0.65 7.66
C GLU A 73 2.54 -1.11 6.24
N ALA A 74 1.92 -2.22 5.80
CA ALA A 74 2.13 -2.72 4.44
C ALA A 74 1.68 -1.71 3.37
N ALA A 75 0.56 -1.01 3.61
CA ALA A 75 0.10 0.04 2.71
C ALA A 75 1.03 1.26 2.70
N VAL A 76 1.49 1.71 3.88
CA VAL A 76 2.49 2.80 3.98
C VAL A 76 3.79 2.44 3.28
N GLU A 77 4.30 1.23 3.48
CA GLU A 77 5.52 0.74 2.85
C GLU A 77 5.36 0.62 1.33
N ALA A 78 4.21 0.13 0.87
CA ALA A 78 3.89 0.04 -0.56
C ALA A 78 3.86 1.42 -1.21
N ILE A 79 3.19 2.40 -0.58
CA ILE A 79 3.18 3.80 -1.04
C ILE A 79 4.61 4.33 -1.10
N ALA A 80 5.43 4.12 -0.06
CA ALA A 80 6.80 4.60 -0.03
C ALA A 80 7.72 3.99 -1.11
N ARG A 81 7.39 2.79 -1.61
CA ARG A 81 8.14 2.12 -2.68
C ARG A 81 7.66 2.50 -4.08
N ILE A 82 6.35 2.73 -4.23
CA ILE A 82 5.73 3.01 -5.52
C ILE A 82 5.79 4.51 -5.85
N ALA A 83 5.61 5.37 -4.85
CA ALA A 83 5.55 6.82 -5.06
C ALA A 83 6.90 7.37 -5.52
N ASP A 84 6.85 8.24 -6.52
CA ASP A 84 7.99 9.02 -6.95
C ASP A 84 8.29 10.15 -5.95
N ASP A 85 9.52 10.64 -5.95
CA ASP A 85 9.91 11.78 -5.13
C ASP A 85 9.03 12.98 -5.47
N GLY A 86 8.43 13.61 -4.46
CA GLY A 86 7.51 14.73 -4.62
C GLY A 86 6.06 14.35 -4.95
N ASP A 87 5.66 13.07 -4.92
CA ASP A 87 4.26 12.68 -5.17
C ASP A 87 3.31 13.28 -4.12
N GLU A 88 2.59 14.34 -4.53
CA GLU A 88 1.71 15.12 -3.65
C GLU A 88 0.60 14.28 -3.04
N LEU A 89 0.05 13.31 -3.78
CA LEU A 89 -1.00 12.41 -3.31
C LEU A 89 -0.52 11.56 -2.13
N SER A 90 0.64 10.94 -2.28
CA SER A 90 1.27 10.12 -1.25
C SER A 90 1.68 10.96 -0.05
N ILE A 91 2.21 12.16 -0.27
CA ILE A 91 2.56 13.10 0.81
C ILE A 91 1.30 13.50 1.59
N ALA A 92 0.23 13.88 0.91
CA ALA A 92 -1.03 14.27 1.54
C ALA A 92 -1.66 13.10 2.30
N ALA A 93 -1.71 11.90 1.70
CA ALA A 93 -2.28 10.71 2.31
C ALA A 93 -1.53 10.30 3.60
N LEU A 94 -0.19 10.29 3.56
CA LEU A 94 0.63 9.98 4.72
C LEU A 94 0.55 11.09 5.78
N GLY A 95 0.45 12.36 5.38
CA GLY A 95 0.25 13.50 6.27
C GLY A 95 -1.06 13.41 7.05
N GLU A 96 -2.17 13.14 6.36
CA GLU A 96 -3.48 12.89 6.98
C GLU A 96 -3.47 11.66 7.90
N PHE A 97 -2.77 10.60 7.49
CA PHE A 97 -2.60 9.41 8.31
C PHE A 97 -1.88 9.72 9.63
N LEU A 98 -0.84 10.56 9.62
CA LEU A 98 -0.06 10.94 10.80
C LEU A 98 -0.83 11.80 11.81
N LYS A 99 -1.85 12.55 11.37
CA LYS A 99 -2.68 13.39 12.25
C LYS A 99 -3.58 12.56 13.19
N ARG A 100 -3.75 11.26 12.91
CA ARG A 100 -4.64 10.38 13.68
C ARG A 100 -3.97 9.89 14.98
N PRO A 101 -4.62 10.04 16.16
CA PRO A 101 -3.96 9.85 17.47
C PRO A 101 -3.60 8.40 17.84
N ASN A 102 -4.04 7.38 17.10
CA ASN A 102 -4.02 5.97 17.57
C ASN A 102 -3.14 4.98 16.76
N ARG A 103 -2.17 5.43 15.96
CA ARG A 103 -1.34 4.54 15.10
C ARG A 103 0.15 4.63 15.42
N THR A 104 0.57 4.28 16.65
CA THR A 104 1.94 4.53 17.17
C THR A 104 3.08 3.82 16.43
N CYS A 105 2.94 2.55 16.05
CA CYS A 105 3.99 1.80 15.35
C CYS A 105 4.13 2.22 13.86
N VAL A 106 3.01 2.41 13.17
CA VAL A 106 2.99 2.80 11.75
C VAL A 106 3.43 4.26 11.55
N ARG A 107 3.33 5.09 12.59
CA ARG A 107 3.78 6.49 12.56
C ARG A 107 5.23 6.63 12.15
N ALA A 108 6.10 5.72 12.58
CA ALA A 108 7.52 5.75 12.22
C ALA A 108 7.73 5.44 10.73
N ALA A 109 7.04 4.43 10.19
CA ALA A 109 7.08 4.09 8.78
C ALA A 109 6.56 5.25 7.91
N ALA A 110 5.43 5.86 8.30
CA ALA A 110 4.84 6.98 7.58
C ALA A 110 5.73 8.23 7.62
N LYS A 111 6.39 8.53 8.74
CA LYS A 111 7.38 9.61 8.82
C LYS A 111 8.59 9.38 7.93
N ARG A 112 9.12 8.16 7.88
CA ARG A 112 10.25 7.81 6.98
C ARG A 112 9.85 7.91 5.51
N ALA A 113 8.67 7.41 5.17
CA ALA A 113 8.11 7.51 3.84
C ALA A 113 7.96 8.98 3.42
N LEU A 114 7.38 9.82 4.28
CA LEU A 114 7.30 11.26 4.04
C LEU A 114 8.68 11.90 3.88
N ALA A 115 9.63 11.63 4.78
CA ALA A 115 10.97 12.22 4.66
C ALA A 115 11.66 11.85 3.33
N ARG A 116 11.42 10.64 2.81
CA ARG A 116 11.90 10.23 1.49
C ARG A 116 11.20 11.01 0.37
N LEU A 117 9.88 11.08 0.41
CA LEU A 117 9.07 11.70 -0.65
C LEU A 117 9.15 13.23 -0.67
N SER A 118 9.38 13.88 0.47
CA SER A 118 9.45 15.33 0.57
C SER A 118 10.80 15.93 0.16
N GLY A 119 11.80 15.09 -0.12
CA GLY A 119 13.21 15.51 -0.17
C GLY A 119 13.74 15.78 1.25
N GLY A 120 14.81 15.08 1.61
CA GLY A 120 15.47 15.21 2.91
C GLY A 120 16.06 16.60 3.17
#